data_AF-A0A9P4TDL1-F1
#
_entry.id   AF-A0A9P4TDL1-F1
#
_cell.length_a   1.000
_cell.length_b   1.000
_cell.length_c   1.000
_cell.angle_alpha   90.00
_cell.angle_beta   90.00
_cell.angle_gamma   90.00
#
_symmetry.space_group_name_H-M   'P 1'
#
loop_
_entity.id
_entity.type
_entity.pdbx_description
1 polymer ?
#
loop_
_entity_poly.entity_id
_entity_poly.type
_entity_poly.pdbx_seq_one_letter_code
_entity_poly.pdbx_strand_id
1 'polypeptide(L)'
;MSAPRGGGRGRGRGRGRGRGDYYTPNDRQDQHQPQQQAEPEQSAATSSTVDLLKGFLARRYDASTKLLNFSAIATDEEVAKSGMFRQESTQKKFFPALMVICDQMLETREAKEAAIESVTLCGNNITNLNVVFDLCKTLNHIKNLDLSGNAFHSVNALKPWKGRFRKLEHLIIDPFSSIGWEDELTAWFPKLKILNGSQVRADKPAAGDAAMVTDAPMTATPQPMAGAPGSTPSLPTTTPTFDQQKEDMITYVQTATNLKRDYAIQCLEAGAWDLNRAGELFTQSQPNLPPDAYN
;
A
#
# COMPACT_ATOMS: atom_id res chain seq x y z
N MET A 1 18.47 60.04 20.27
CA MET A 1 17.71 61.29 20.47
C MET A 1 17.76 62.08 19.17
N SER A 2 16.71 62.03 18.35
CA SER A 2 16.63 62.78 17.09
C SER A 2 15.20 63.29 16.87
N ALA A 3 15.13 64.55 16.48
CA ALA A 3 13.99 65.28 15.94
C ALA A 3 14.58 66.43 15.07
N PRO A 4 13.80 67.19 14.28
CA PRO A 4 12.70 66.85 13.37
C PRO A 4 12.80 67.63 12.02
N ARG A 5 11.81 67.47 11.12
CA ARG A 5 11.24 68.43 10.11
C ARG A 5 10.47 67.62 9.05
N GLY A 6 9.28 67.93 8.51
CA GLY A 6 8.23 68.96 8.64
C GLY A 6 7.01 68.41 7.82
N GLY A 7 5.74 68.58 8.23
CA GLY A 7 4.80 69.63 7.78
C GLY A 7 4.46 69.59 6.27
N GLY A 8 3.23 69.46 5.74
CA GLY A 8 1.89 69.24 6.30
C GLY A 8 0.77 69.38 5.23
N ARG A 9 -0.44 68.86 5.55
CA ARG A 9 -1.82 69.23 5.11
C ARG A 9 -2.21 68.98 3.62
N GLY A 10 -3.42 68.54 3.25
CA GLY A 10 -4.72 68.59 3.94
C GLY A 10 -5.80 67.64 3.36
N ARG A 11 -6.98 67.70 3.99
CA ARG A 11 -8.09 66.73 4.05
C ARG A 11 -9.17 66.96 2.98
N GLY A 12 -9.96 65.91 2.67
CA GLY A 12 -11.31 66.04 2.13
C GLY A 12 -12.04 64.71 1.95
N ARG A 13 -13.00 64.39 2.84
CA ARG A 13 -13.95 63.27 2.73
C ARG A 13 -15.18 63.71 1.91
N GLY A 14 -15.73 62.82 1.08
CA GLY A 14 -17.06 63.00 0.48
C GLY A 14 -17.65 61.68 -0.03
N ARG A 15 -18.72 61.22 0.62
CA ARG A 15 -19.57 60.09 0.19
C ARG A 15 -20.55 60.56 -0.90
N GLY A 16 -20.88 59.70 -1.86
CA GLY A 16 -22.02 59.93 -2.76
C GLY A 16 -22.34 58.70 -3.60
N ARG A 17 -23.48 58.03 -3.30
CA ARG A 17 -24.13 57.02 -4.15
C ARG A 17 -24.90 57.74 -5.26
N GLY A 18 -24.90 57.18 -6.48
CA GLY A 18 -25.72 57.66 -7.59
C GLY A 18 -25.91 56.59 -8.66
N ARG A 19 -27.15 56.11 -8.76
CA ARG A 19 -27.72 55.12 -9.69
C ARG A 19 -27.97 55.80 -11.05
N GLY A 20 -27.83 55.07 -12.17
CA GLY A 20 -28.17 55.59 -13.49
C GLY A 20 -28.01 54.57 -14.60
N ASP A 21 -29.07 53.77 -14.80
CA ASP A 21 -29.36 53.05 -16.04
C ASP A 21 -29.37 54.00 -17.24
N TYR A 22 -28.70 53.64 -18.34
CA TYR A 22 -29.18 53.94 -19.69
C TYR A 22 -28.64 52.89 -20.69
N TYR A 23 -29.60 52.16 -21.26
CA TYR A 23 -29.47 51.32 -22.44
C TYR A 23 -29.39 52.21 -23.69
N THR A 24 -28.54 51.85 -24.65
CA THR A 24 -28.68 52.29 -26.05
C THR A 24 -28.30 51.13 -26.98
N PRO A 25 -29.19 50.71 -27.90
CA PRO A 25 -28.91 49.67 -28.88
C PRO A 25 -28.53 50.27 -30.24
N ASN A 26 -27.66 49.58 -31.00
CA ASN A 26 -27.91 49.32 -32.43
C ASN A 26 -26.89 48.34 -33.04
N ASP A 27 -27.47 47.29 -33.62
CA ASP A 27 -27.19 46.62 -34.90
C ASP A 27 -25.76 46.48 -35.43
N ARG A 28 -25.32 45.22 -35.53
CA ARG A 28 -24.63 44.67 -36.71
C ARG A 28 -24.79 43.15 -36.80
N GLN A 29 -25.75 42.75 -37.65
CA GLN A 29 -25.72 41.67 -38.64
C GLN A 29 -24.96 40.36 -38.34
N ASP A 30 -25.75 39.30 -38.23
CA ASP A 30 -25.59 37.96 -38.83
C ASP A 30 -24.19 37.55 -39.30
N GLN A 31 -23.57 36.64 -38.53
CA GLN A 31 -23.07 35.38 -39.07
C GLN A 31 -23.48 34.26 -38.10
N HIS A 32 -24.63 33.65 -38.38
CA HIS A 32 -24.95 32.30 -37.93
C HIS A 32 -23.91 31.32 -38.48
N GLN A 33 -22.90 31.02 -37.67
CA GLN A 33 -22.14 29.80 -37.81
C GLN A 33 -22.89 28.76 -36.96
N PRO A 34 -23.44 27.68 -37.53
CA PRO A 34 -24.01 26.62 -36.71
C PRO A 34 -22.86 26.07 -35.87
N GLN A 35 -22.94 26.28 -34.56
CA GLN A 35 -22.15 25.53 -33.58
C GLN A 35 -22.33 24.06 -33.91
N GLN A 36 -21.30 23.48 -34.52
CA GLN A 36 -21.19 22.04 -34.69
C GLN A 36 -21.42 21.43 -33.32
N GLN A 37 -22.49 20.64 -33.23
CA GLN A 37 -22.71 19.66 -32.19
C GLN A 37 -21.46 18.79 -32.10
N ALA A 38 -20.56 19.13 -31.18
CA ALA A 38 -19.60 18.18 -30.66
C ALA A 38 -20.34 17.37 -29.60
N GLU A 39 -21.04 16.29 -30.00
CA GLU A 39 -21.46 15.17 -29.13
C GLU A 39 -22.36 14.21 -29.94
N PRO A 40 -21.75 13.14 -30.49
CA PRO A 40 -22.03 11.80 -29.94
C PRO A 40 -20.81 10.87 -29.83
N GLU A 41 -19.66 11.20 -30.43
CA GLU A 41 -18.50 10.29 -30.45
C GLU A 41 -17.73 10.26 -29.12
N GLN A 42 -17.62 11.39 -28.41
CA GLN A 42 -16.92 11.46 -27.12
C GLN A 42 -17.67 10.76 -25.99
N SER A 43 -19.00 10.82 -25.97
CA SER A 43 -19.85 10.15 -24.97
C SER A 43 -19.89 8.63 -25.16
N ALA A 44 -19.90 8.14 -26.41
CA ALA A 44 -19.82 6.72 -26.71
C ALA A 44 -18.45 6.11 -26.33
N ALA A 45 -17.34 6.80 -26.67
CA ALA A 45 -15.98 6.34 -26.33
C ALA A 45 -15.68 6.38 -24.82
N THR A 46 -16.30 7.31 -24.09
CA THR A 46 -16.19 7.36 -22.62
C THR A 46 -17.02 6.25 -21.98
N SER A 47 -18.23 5.96 -22.47
CA SER A 47 -19.03 4.81 -22.01
C SER A 47 -18.30 3.48 -22.19
N SER A 48 -17.70 3.24 -23.36
CA SER A 48 -16.96 1.99 -23.62
C SER A 48 -15.73 1.84 -22.71
N THR A 49 -15.07 2.95 -22.36
CA THR A 49 -13.93 2.93 -21.43
C THR A 49 -14.37 2.61 -20.00
N VAL A 50 -15.50 3.15 -19.56
CA VAL A 50 -16.09 2.85 -18.25
C VAL A 50 -16.45 1.37 -18.15
N ASP A 51 -17.09 0.79 -19.18
CA ASP A 51 -17.47 -0.62 -19.19
C ASP A 51 -16.26 -1.55 -19.14
N LEU A 52 -15.18 -1.19 -19.85
CA LEU A 52 -13.91 -1.90 -19.79
C LEU A 52 -13.30 -1.89 -18.37
N LEU A 53 -13.28 -0.74 -17.71
CA LEU A 53 -12.74 -0.60 -16.35
C LEU A 53 -13.60 -1.36 -15.33
N LYS A 54 -14.93 -1.34 -15.47
CA LYS A 54 -15.84 -2.14 -14.65
C LYS A 54 -15.60 -3.64 -14.84
N GLY A 55 -15.49 -4.08 -16.10
CA GLY A 55 -15.17 -5.47 -16.43
C GLY A 55 -13.82 -5.91 -15.83
N PHE A 56 -12.81 -5.05 -15.93
CA PHE A 56 -11.51 -5.29 -15.33
C PHE A 56 -11.60 -5.45 -13.80
N LEU A 57 -12.26 -4.53 -13.09
CA LEU A 57 -12.44 -4.63 -11.63
C LEU A 57 -13.17 -5.92 -11.24
N ALA A 58 -14.25 -6.27 -11.95
CA ALA A 58 -15.05 -7.44 -11.64
C ALA A 58 -14.26 -8.76 -11.82
N ARG A 59 -13.47 -8.88 -12.88
CA ARG A 59 -12.65 -10.09 -13.14
C ARG A 59 -11.47 -10.23 -12.20
N ARG A 60 -10.92 -9.10 -11.75
CA ARG A 60 -9.72 -9.05 -10.91
C ARG A 60 -10.03 -9.01 -9.42
N TYR A 61 -11.30 -8.99 -9.04
CA TYR A 61 -11.72 -9.02 -7.65
C TYR A 61 -12.03 -10.44 -7.20
N ASP A 62 -11.42 -10.85 -6.09
CA ASP A 62 -11.71 -12.10 -5.40
C ASP A 62 -12.47 -11.81 -4.10
N ALA A 63 -13.74 -12.21 -4.07
CA ALA A 63 -14.61 -12.01 -2.92
C ALA A 63 -14.24 -12.87 -1.70
N SER A 64 -13.59 -14.02 -1.91
CA SER A 64 -13.23 -14.95 -0.83
C SER A 64 -12.11 -14.39 0.03
N THR A 65 -11.11 -13.78 -0.62
CA THR A 65 -9.96 -13.16 0.04
C THR A 65 -10.09 -11.64 0.17
N LYS A 66 -11.18 -11.07 -0.34
CA LYS A 66 -11.43 -9.61 -0.42
C LYS A 66 -10.26 -8.88 -1.07
N LEU A 67 -9.70 -9.49 -2.12
CA LEU A 67 -8.51 -9.05 -2.81
C LEU A 67 -8.86 -8.40 -4.14
N LEU A 68 -8.33 -7.20 -4.35
CA LEU A 68 -8.38 -6.53 -5.63
C LEU A 68 -7.03 -6.69 -6.34
N ASN A 69 -7.02 -7.47 -7.43
CA ASN A 69 -5.80 -7.88 -8.11
C ASN A 69 -5.45 -6.95 -9.28
N PHE A 70 -4.59 -5.98 -9.01
CA PHE A 70 -4.03 -5.10 -10.02
C PHE A 70 -2.63 -5.52 -10.46
N SER A 71 -2.29 -6.81 -10.43
CA SER A 71 -0.99 -7.26 -10.92
C SER A 71 -0.92 -7.25 -12.45
N ALA A 72 0.28 -6.94 -12.98
CA ALA A 72 0.61 -7.00 -14.40
C ALA A 72 -0.52 -6.47 -15.32
N ILE A 73 -1.01 -5.25 -15.06
CA ILE A 73 -2.21 -4.71 -15.72
C ILE A 73 -2.02 -4.66 -17.23
N ALA A 74 -0.81 -4.35 -17.68
CA ALA A 74 -0.48 -4.28 -19.10
C ALA A 74 -0.60 -5.64 -19.83
N THR A 75 -0.58 -6.78 -19.11
CA THR A 75 -0.74 -8.12 -19.70
C THR A 75 -2.18 -8.60 -19.68
N ASP A 76 -3.12 -7.86 -19.09
CA ASP A 76 -4.54 -8.19 -19.14
C ASP A 76 -5.06 -8.08 -20.57
N GLU A 77 -5.68 -9.14 -21.09
CA GLU A 77 -6.05 -9.21 -22.50
C GLU A 77 -6.98 -8.09 -22.95
N GLU A 78 -8.00 -7.74 -22.15
CA GLU A 78 -8.96 -6.71 -22.54
C GLU A 78 -8.35 -5.32 -22.45
N VAL A 79 -7.52 -5.08 -21.44
CA VAL A 79 -6.77 -3.84 -21.30
C VAL A 79 -5.75 -3.67 -22.43
N ALA A 80 -5.05 -4.75 -22.82
CA ALA A 80 -4.12 -4.73 -23.94
C ALA A 80 -4.83 -4.48 -25.28
N LYS A 81 -5.98 -5.13 -25.51
CA LYS A 81 -6.82 -4.95 -26.71
C LYS A 81 -7.35 -3.51 -26.83
N SER A 82 -7.66 -2.86 -25.71
CA SER A 82 -8.13 -1.46 -25.70
C SER A 82 -7.10 -0.43 -26.17
N GLY A 83 -5.80 -0.78 -26.16
CA GLY A 83 -4.73 0.15 -26.51
C GLY A 83 -4.45 1.25 -25.47
N MET A 84 -5.12 1.27 -24.32
CA MET A 84 -4.93 2.29 -23.27
C MET A 84 -3.51 2.36 -22.70
N PHE A 85 -2.73 1.29 -22.82
CA PHE A 85 -1.34 1.24 -22.36
C PHE A 85 -0.31 1.54 -23.46
N ARG A 86 -0.74 1.94 -24.67
CA ARG A 86 0.17 2.31 -25.77
C ARG A 86 0.78 3.70 -25.62
N GLN A 87 0.12 4.61 -24.88
CA GLN A 87 0.59 5.99 -24.67
C GLN A 87 0.75 6.28 -23.17
N GLU A 88 1.80 7.01 -22.80
CA GLU A 88 2.05 7.40 -21.40
C GLU A 88 0.93 8.30 -20.84
N SER A 89 0.33 9.14 -21.71
CA SER A 89 -0.77 10.04 -21.36
C SER A 89 -2.04 9.29 -20.92
N THR A 90 -2.33 8.14 -21.53
CA THR A 90 -3.48 7.30 -21.21
C THR A 90 -3.20 6.39 -20.01
N GLN A 91 -1.96 5.87 -19.87
CA GLN A 91 -1.53 5.13 -18.69
C GLN A 91 -1.69 5.95 -17.40
N LYS A 92 -1.28 7.23 -17.42
CA LYS A 92 -1.42 8.15 -16.27
C LYS A 92 -2.87 8.36 -15.83
N LYS A 93 -3.83 8.26 -16.76
CA LYS A 93 -5.26 8.43 -16.50
C LYS A 93 -5.96 7.13 -16.10
N PHE A 94 -5.35 5.97 -16.39
CA PHE A 94 -5.94 4.66 -16.14
C PHE A 94 -6.28 4.45 -14.67
N PHE A 95 -5.30 4.61 -13.78
CA PHE A 95 -5.50 4.39 -12.34
C PHE A 95 -6.47 5.40 -11.70
N PRO A 96 -6.36 6.72 -11.95
CA PRO A 96 -7.37 7.66 -11.47
C PRO A 96 -8.78 7.31 -11.93
N ALA A 97 -8.96 6.93 -13.21
CA ALA A 97 -10.26 6.49 -13.72
C ALA A 97 -10.75 5.20 -13.03
N LEU A 98 -9.86 4.24 -12.82
CA LEU A 98 -10.14 3.00 -12.10
C LEU A 98 -10.64 3.27 -10.67
N MET A 99 -10.01 4.21 -9.95
CA MET A 99 -10.42 4.62 -8.60
C MET A 99 -11.80 5.28 -8.61
N VAL A 100 -12.11 6.11 -9.62
CA VAL A 100 -13.45 6.69 -9.78
C VAL A 100 -14.50 5.60 -10.00
N ILE A 101 -14.21 4.59 -10.83
CA ILE A 101 -15.14 3.47 -11.04
C ILE A 101 -15.30 2.63 -9.77
N CYS A 102 -14.21 2.39 -9.03
CA CYS A 102 -14.27 1.71 -7.75
C CYS A 102 -15.18 2.45 -6.75
N ASP A 103 -15.09 3.78 -6.69
CA ASP A 103 -15.95 4.62 -5.85
C ASP A 103 -17.42 4.61 -6.31
N GLN A 104 -17.68 4.48 -7.62
CA GLN A 104 -19.03 4.33 -8.16
C GLN A 104 -19.64 2.95 -7.90
N MET A 105 -18.84 1.89 -7.98
CA MET A 105 -19.31 0.51 -7.72
C MET A 105 -19.57 0.25 -6.23
N LEU A 106 -18.82 0.94 -5.36
CA LEU A 106 -18.92 0.82 -3.91
C LEU A 106 -19.09 2.22 -3.32
N GLU A 107 -20.32 2.74 -3.38
CA GLU A 107 -20.62 4.14 -3.05
C GLU A 107 -20.31 4.49 -1.59
N THR A 108 -20.64 3.59 -0.66
CA THR A 108 -20.43 3.84 0.76
C THR A 108 -19.04 3.40 1.22
N ARG A 109 -18.50 4.12 2.21
CA ARG A 109 -17.25 3.73 2.86
C ARG A 109 -17.36 2.35 3.49
N GLU A 110 -18.48 2.04 4.13
CA GLU A 110 -18.70 0.74 4.77
C GLU A 110 -18.70 -0.41 3.74
N ALA A 111 -19.34 -0.23 2.57
CA ALA A 111 -19.29 -1.22 1.51
C ALA A 111 -17.86 -1.47 1.02
N LYS A 112 -17.05 -0.40 0.86
CA LYS A 112 -15.63 -0.51 0.49
C LYS A 112 -14.80 -1.24 1.54
N GLU A 113 -14.99 -0.91 2.82
CA GLU A 113 -14.29 -1.58 3.93
C GLU A 113 -14.69 -3.05 4.06
N ALA A 114 -15.96 -3.38 3.79
CA ALA A 114 -16.46 -4.75 3.85
C ALA A 114 -15.99 -5.60 2.65
N ALA A 115 -15.92 -5.01 1.45
CA ALA A 115 -15.57 -5.70 0.23
C ALA A 115 -14.06 -5.82 0.00
N ILE A 116 -13.27 -4.78 0.28
CA ILE A 116 -11.85 -4.74 -0.11
C ILE A 116 -10.98 -4.58 1.14
N GLU A 117 -10.21 -5.61 1.46
CA GLU A 117 -9.22 -5.58 2.54
C GLU A 117 -7.78 -5.68 2.00
N SER A 118 -7.60 -6.24 0.80
CA SER A 118 -6.31 -6.52 0.21
C SER A 118 -6.20 -5.94 -1.21
N VAL A 119 -5.03 -5.41 -1.57
CA VAL A 119 -4.72 -4.94 -2.92
C VAL A 119 -3.33 -5.42 -3.32
N THR A 120 -3.18 -5.97 -4.53
CA THR A 120 -1.85 -6.22 -5.13
C THR A 120 -1.65 -5.35 -6.36
N LEU A 121 -0.49 -4.71 -6.44
CA LEU A 121 0.03 -3.95 -7.58
C LEU A 121 1.30 -4.59 -8.13
N CYS A 122 1.48 -5.90 -7.90
CA CYS A 122 2.69 -6.60 -8.28
C CYS A 122 2.96 -6.58 -9.79
N GLY A 123 4.22 -6.49 -10.21
CA GLY A 123 4.59 -6.74 -11.61
C GLY A 123 4.13 -5.66 -12.60
N ASN A 124 3.96 -4.40 -12.16
CA ASN A 124 3.51 -3.31 -13.01
C ASN A 124 4.63 -2.38 -13.50
N ASN A 125 5.89 -2.69 -13.18
CA ASN A 125 7.05 -1.86 -13.51
C ASN A 125 6.90 -0.41 -13.01
N ILE A 126 6.28 -0.22 -11.84
CA ILE A 126 6.04 1.10 -11.27
C ILE A 126 7.36 1.65 -10.72
N THR A 127 7.79 2.82 -11.18
CA THR A 127 9.02 3.47 -10.70
C THR A 127 8.78 4.48 -9.58
N ASN A 128 7.55 5.01 -9.49
CA ASN A 128 7.12 5.97 -8.48
C ASN A 128 5.59 5.95 -8.31
N LEU A 129 5.11 6.60 -7.25
CA LEU A 129 3.69 6.58 -6.91
C LEU A 129 2.78 7.50 -7.75
N ASN A 130 3.30 8.26 -8.73
CA ASN A 130 2.51 9.31 -9.40
C ASN A 130 1.23 8.77 -10.06
N VAL A 131 1.30 7.59 -10.67
CA VAL A 131 0.17 6.97 -11.38
C VAL A 131 -0.82 6.32 -10.41
N VAL A 132 -0.32 5.73 -9.32
CA VAL A 132 -1.13 4.95 -8.37
C VAL A 132 -1.52 5.74 -7.11
N PHE A 133 -1.12 7.01 -7.00
CA PHE A 133 -1.26 7.80 -5.78
C PHE A 133 -2.70 7.82 -5.25
N ASP A 134 -3.68 7.91 -6.14
CA ASP A 134 -5.10 8.00 -5.81
C ASP A 134 -5.65 6.76 -5.09
N LEU A 135 -4.93 5.62 -5.13
CA LEU A 135 -5.25 4.45 -4.32
C LEU A 135 -5.37 4.80 -2.83
N CYS A 136 -4.50 5.67 -2.33
CA CYS A 136 -4.53 6.09 -0.92
C CYS A 136 -5.66 7.08 -0.59
N LYS A 137 -6.42 7.55 -1.59
CA LYS A 137 -7.63 8.37 -1.39
C LYS A 137 -8.86 7.47 -1.31
N THR A 138 -8.98 6.53 -2.25
CA THR A 138 -10.16 5.65 -2.38
C THR A 138 -10.10 4.45 -1.43
N LEU A 139 -8.94 3.81 -1.29
CA LEU A 139 -8.75 2.55 -0.54
C LEU A 139 -7.80 2.74 0.66
N ASN A 140 -7.95 3.83 1.42
CA ASN A 140 -7.07 4.11 2.56
C ASN A 140 -7.23 3.16 3.76
N HIS A 141 -8.26 2.32 3.73
CA HIS A 141 -8.63 1.41 4.81
C HIS A 141 -8.03 0.00 4.69
N ILE A 142 -7.37 -0.31 3.57
CA ILE A 142 -6.82 -1.64 3.30
C ILE A 142 -5.82 -2.07 4.37
N LYS A 143 -5.76 -3.38 4.59
CA LYS A 143 -4.86 -4.03 5.54
C LYS A 143 -3.67 -4.67 4.85
N ASN A 144 -3.84 -5.14 3.62
CA ASN A 144 -2.80 -5.86 2.89
C ASN A 144 -2.49 -5.14 1.59
N LEU A 145 -1.20 -4.87 1.36
CA LEU A 145 -0.71 -4.24 0.14
C LEU A 145 0.50 -5.00 -0.38
N ASP A 146 0.49 -5.32 -1.66
CA ASP A 146 1.62 -5.92 -2.35
C ASP A 146 2.12 -5.01 -3.48
N LEU A 147 3.38 -4.63 -3.38
CA LEU A 147 4.12 -3.75 -4.30
C LEU A 147 5.33 -4.46 -4.91
N SER A 148 5.47 -5.77 -4.75
CA SER A 148 6.59 -6.56 -5.28
C SER A 148 6.67 -6.54 -6.81
N GLY A 149 7.84 -6.88 -7.37
CA GLY A 149 8.03 -6.90 -8.82
C GLY A 149 7.83 -5.55 -9.49
N ASN A 150 8.12 -4.45 -8.78
CA ASN A 150 8.08 -3.09 -9.33
C ASN A 150 9.49 -2.50 -9.41
N ALA A 151 9.63 -1.31 -9.99
CA ALA A 151 10.91 -0.69 -10.29
C ALA A 151 11.22 0.51 -9.38
N PHE A 152 10.89 0.39 -8.09
CA PHE A 152 11.18 1.43 -7.11
C PHE A 152 12.69 1.47 -6.81
N HIS A 153 13.36 2.57 -7.15
CA HIS A 153 14.81 2.67 -6.97
C HIS A 153 15.22 3.02 -5.53
N SER A 154 14.30 3.58 -4.74
CA SER A 154 14.55 4.02 -3.37
C SER A 154 13.24 4.09 -2.59
N VAL A 155 13.31 3.88 -1.27
CA VAL A 155 12.21 4.07 -0.33
C VAL A 155 11.55 5.47 -0.46
N ASN A 156 12.31 6.48 -0.88
CA ASN A 156 11.80 7.83 -1.14
C ASN A 156 10.69 7.86 -2.21
N ALA A 157 10.66 6.91 -3.15
CA ALA A 157 9.58 6.80 -4.12
C ALA A 157 8.22 6.56 -3.46
N LEU A 158 8.21 5.94 -2.27
CA LEU A 158 7.03 5.65 -1.47
C LEU A 158 6.63 6.76 -0.49
N LYS A 159 7.49 7.76 -0.30
CA LYS A 159 7.29 8.88 0.64
C LYS A 159 5.92 9.59 0.50
N PRO A 160 5.34 9.76 -0.71
CA PRO A 160 3.99 10.30 -0.85
C PRO A 160 2.89 9.55 -0.08
N TRP A 161 3.09 8.26 0.22
CA TRP A 161 2.15 7.44 0.98
C TRP A 161 2.41 7.39 2.49
N LYS A 162 3.44 8.09 2.98
CA LYS A 162 3.74 8.20 4.40
C LYS A 162 2.51 8.66 5.20
N GLY A 163 2.07 7.85 6.15
CA GLY A 163 0.93 8.14 7.02
C GLY A 163 -0.46 8.07 6.37
N ARG A 164 -0.57 7.59 5.12
CA ARG A 164 -1.85 7.48 4.40
C ARG A 164 -2.59 6.18 4.69
N PHE A 165 -1.90 5.04 4.63
CA PHE A 165 -2.47 3.72 4.93
C PHE A 165 -2.34 3.38 6.42
N ARG A 166 -3.12 4.04 7.26
CA ARG A 166 -3.05 3.89 8.73
C ARG A 166 -3.54 2.53 9.24
N LYS A 167 -4.29 1.79 8.42
CA LYS A 167 -4.80 0.45 8.72
C LYS A 167 -3.95 -0.66 8.11
N LEU A 168 -2.85 -0.34 7.41
CA LEU A 168 -2.00 -1.34 6.77
C LEU A 168 -1.32 -2.22 7.82
N GLU A 169 -1.51 -3.53 7.70
CA GLU A 169 -0.94 -4.55 8.56
C GLU A 169 0.13 -5.35 7.81
N HIS A 170 -0.08 -5.69 6.55
CA HIS A 170 0.85 -6.48 5.75
C HIS A 170 1.31 -5.71 4.50
N LEU A 171 2.62 -5.66 4.29
CA LEU A 171 3.24 -5.07 3.11
C LEU A 171 4.23 -6.05 2.48
N ILE A 172 4.14 -6.24 1.17
CA ILE A 172 5.15 -6.94 0.38
C ILE A 172 5.78 -5.93 -0.59
N ILE A 173 7.10 -5.88 -0.66
CA ILE A 173 7.86 -4.98 -1.53
C ILE A 173 9.27 -5.51 -1.80
N ASP A 174 9.82 -5.16 -2.95
CA ASP A 174 11.21 -5.49 -3.28
C ASP A 174 12.20 -4.76 -2.33
N PRO A 175 13.24 -5.43 -1.80
CA PRO A 175 14.21 -4.81 -0.90
C PRO A 175 14.96 -3.64 -1.55
N PHE A 176 15.19 -2.57 -0.79
CA PHE A 176 16.01 -1.44 -1.23
C PHE A 176 17.48 -1.65 -0.86
N SER A 177 18.40 -1.08 -1.64
CA SER A 177 19.84 -1.14 -1.35
C SER A 177 20.27 -0.29 -0.15
N SER A 178 19.43 0.66 0.30
CA SER A 178 19.71 1.52 1.44
C SER A 178 19.45 0.79 2.76
N ILE A 179 20.40 0.83 3.70
CA ILE A 179 20.26 0.21 5.02
C ILE A 179 19.15 0.92 5.84
N GLY A 180 18.36 0.16 6.60
CA GLY A 180 17.33 0.69 7.51
C GLY A 180 16.04 1.14 6.84
N TRP A 181 15.82 0.74 5.58
CA TRP A 181 14.59 1.07 4.86
C TRP A 181 13.35 0.40 5.48
N GLU A 182 13.52 -0.77 6.10
CA GLU A 182 12.48 -1.51 6.80
C GLU A 182 11.96 -0.72 8.00
N ASP A 183 12.87 -0.14 8.79
CA ASP A 183 12.54 0.71 9.94
C ASP A 183 11.82 1.98 9.48
N GLU A 184 12.27 2.58 8.39
CA GLU A 184 11.64 3.76 7.81
C GLU A 184 10.19 3.46 7.37
N LEU A 185 9.96 2.36 6.65
CA LEU A 185 8.60 1.94 6.26
C LEU A 185 7.74 1.58 7.48
N THR A 186 8.30 0.89 8.45
CA THR A 186 7.59 0.52 9.70
C THR A 186 7.20 1.77 10.50
N ALA A 187 8.00 2.83 10.45
CA ALA A 187 7.66 4.12 11.05
C ALA A 187 6.56 4.87 10.27
N TRP A 188 6.47 4.70 8.95
CA TRP A 188 5.46 5.35 8.11
C TRP A 188 4.07 4.70 8.23
N PHE A 189 4.03 3.40 8.48
CA PHE A 189 2.81 2.60 8.59
C PHE A 189 2.63 2.10 10.03
N PRO A 190 1.92 2.85 10.88
CA PRO A 190 1.89 2.60 12.33
C PRO A 190 1.15 1.33 12.75
N LYS A 191 0.52 0.60 11.83
CA LYS A 191 -0.11 -0.70 12.10
C LYS A 191 0.58 -1.85 11.37
N LEU A 192 1.70 -1.60 10.68
CA LEU A 192 2.41 -2.63 9.95
C LEU A 192 2.96 -3.68 10.92
N LYS A 193 2.55 -4.93 10.70
CA LYS A 193 2.92 -6.13 11.46
C LYS A 193 3.85 -7.02 10.68
N ILE A 194 3.57 -7.18 9.38
CA ILE A 194 4.32 -8.09 8.51
C ILE A 194 4.87 -7.29 7.32
N LEU A 195 6.19 -7.33 7.14
CA LEU A 195 6.90 -6.77 6.00
C LEU A 195 7.68 -7.89 5.32
N ASN A 196 7.37 -8.20 4.06
CA ASN A 196 8.02 -9.28 3.30
C ASN A 196 8.04 -10.63 4.03
N GLY A 197 6.93 -10.97 4.70
CA GLY A 197 6.82 -12.17 5.53
C GLY A 197 7.49 -12.08 6.91
N SER A 198 8.31 -11.06 7.17
CA SER A 198 8.95 -10.84 8.46
C SER A 198 8.06 -10.05 9.42
N GLN A 199 7.95 -10.52 10.67
CA GLN A 199 7.21 -9.81 11.71
C GLN A 199 8.01 -8.60 12.22
N VAL A 200 7.55 -7.40 11.88
CA VAL A 200 8.18 -6.12 12.28
C VAL A 200 7.51 -5.47 13.50
N ARG A 201 6.33 -5.96 13.88
CA ARG A 201 5.62 -5.51 15.08
C ARG A 201 4.90 -6.70 15.73
N ALA A 202 5.12 -6.88 17.02
CA ALA A 202 4.35 -7.83 17.81
C ALA A 202 2.87 -7.43 17.80
N ASP A 203 1.95 -8.41 17.86
CA ASP A 203 0.54 -8.15 18.15
C ASP A 203 0.44 -7.55 19.55
N LYS A 204 0.58 -6.23 19.63
CA LYS A 204 0.20 -5.49 20.82
C LYS A 204 -1.33 -5.57 20.86
N PRO A 205 -1.96 -6.22 21.86
CA PRO A 205 -3.39 -6.03 22.05
C PRO A 205 -3.57 -4.52 22.17
N ALA A 206 -4.47 -3.96 21.38
CA ALA A 206 -4.73 -2.53 21.35
C ALA A 206 -5.22 -2.09 22.74
N ALA A 207 -4.28 -1.79 23.64
CA ALA A 207 -4.52 -1.09 24.87
C ALA A 207 -4.78 0.37 24.49
N GLY A 208 -6.05 0.65 24.21
CA GLY A 208 -6.59 1.99 24.36
C GLY A 208 -6.42 2.42 25.81
N ASP A 209 -6.09 3.71 25.97
CA ASP A 209 -6.39 4.58 27.11
C ASP A 209 -6.36 3.96 28.52
N ALA A 210 -5.23 4.14 29.23
CA ALA A 210 -5.24 4.27 30.68
C ALA A 210 -4.03 5.09 31.15
N ALA A 211 -4.26 6.39 31.36
CA ALA A 211 -3.37 7.27 32.12
C ALA A 211 -3.71 7.19 33.62
N MET A 212 -2.68 6.97 34.45
CA MET A 212 -2.62 7.10 35.93
C MET A 212 -3.65 6.25 36.74
N VAL A 213 -3.40 5.68 37.92
CA VAL A 213 -2.94 6.25 39.19
C VAL A 213 -2.57 5.07 40.14
N THR A 214 -1.41 5.16 40.81
CA THR A 214 -0.97 4.62 42.12
C THR A 214 -1.11 3.14 42.56
N ASP A 215 0.05 2.57 42.88
CA ASP A 215 0.48 2.04 44.21
C ASP A 215 -0.13 0.74 44.80
N ALA A 216 0.73 -0.31 44.75
CA ALA A 216 1.05 -1.27 45.83
C ALA A 216 0.05 -2.44 46.16
N PRO A 217 0.47 -3.47 46.94
CA PRO A 217 1.02 -4.71 46.37
C PRO A 217 0.47 -6.04 46.98
N MET A 218 0.82 -7.15 46.32
CA MET A 218 1.02 -8.54 46.80
C MET A 218 0.15 -9.10 47.94
N THR A 219 -0.46 -10.27 47.69
CA THR A 219 -0.27 -11.44 48.58
C THR A 219 -0.37 -12.73 47.77
N ALA A 220 0.68 -13.54 47.90
CA ALA A 220 0.78 -14.91 47.43
C ALA A 220 0.49 -15.86 48.60
N THR A 221 -0.18 -16.98 48.33
CA THR A 221 -0.03 -18.20 49.14
C THR A 221 -0.34 -19.46 48.30
N PRO A 222 0.34 -20.61 48.54
CA PRO A 222 0.53 -21.65 47.53
C PRO A 222 -0.01 -23.05 47.88
N GLN A 223 -0.04 -23.93 46.85
CA GLN A 223 -0.02 -25.43 46.84
C GLN A 223 -1.33 -26.23 47.10
N PRO A 224 -1.42 -27.54 46.72
CA PRO A 224 -0.58 -28.39 45.84
C PRO A 224 -1.34 -29.20 44.74
N MET A 225 -0.55 -29.85 43.89
CA MET A 225 -0.86 -30.66 42.70
C MET A 225 -1.23 -32.12 43.03
N ALA A 226 -2.21 -32.73 42.33
CA ALA A 226 -2.12 -34.03 41.63
C ALA A 226 -3.51 -34.61 41.24
N GLY A 227 -3.67 -34.99 39.96
CA GLY A 227 -4.68 -35.97 39.51
C GLY A 227 -5.52 -35.60 38.27
N ALA A 228 -4.92 -35.74 37.07
CA ALA A 228 -5.61 -35.73 35.75
C ALA A 228 -6.47 -37.01 35.55
N PRO A 229 -7.21 -37.24 34.42
CA PRO A 229 -7.36 -36.44 33.19
C PRO A 229 -8.82 -36.23 32.71
N GLY A 230 -9.07 -35.19 31.90
CA GLY A 230 -10.41 -34.93 31.35
C GLY A 230 -10.38 -33.91 30.21
N SER A 231 -10.03 -34.41 29.03
CA SER A 231 -10.16 -33.86 27.67
C SER A 231 -11.04 -32.62 27.49
N THR A 232 -10.43 -31.47 27.21
CA THR A 232 -11.03 -30.40 26.41
C THR A 232 -10.35 -30.38 25.04
N PRO A 233 -11.10 -30.37 23.93
CA PRO A 233 -10.51 -30.32 22.59
C PRO A 233 -10.04 -28.89 22.32
N SER A 234 -8.73 -28.66 22.41
CA SER A 234 -8.09 -27.52 21.78
C SER A 234 -8.04 -27.78 20.28
N LEU A 235 -8.72 -26.94 19.50
CA LEU A 235 -8.55 -26.90 18.05
C LEU A 235 -7.07 -26.60 17.73
N PRO A 236 -6.45 -27.31 16.78
CA PRO A 236 -5.10 -26.99 16.31
C PRO A 236 -5.19 -25.77 15.39
N THR A 237 -4.96 -24.57 15.91
CA THR A 237 -4.54 -23.46 15.06
C THR A 237 -3.05 -23.62 14.79
N THR A 238 -2.69 -24.52 13.87
CA THR A 238 -1.33 -24.60 13.34
C THR A 238 -1.16 -23.51 12.28
N THR A 239 -1.06 -22.27 12.71
CA THR A 239 -0.26 -21.30 11.96
C THR A 239 1.17 -21.56 12.41
N PRO A 240 2.05 -22.13 11.57
CA PRO A 240 3.43 -22.32 11.98
C PRO A 240 4.00 -20.93 12.25
N THR A 241 4.33 -20.66 13.52
CA THR A 241 5.06 -19.47 13.93
C THR A 241 6.32 -19.36 13.07
N PHE A 242 6.78 -18.15 12.77
CA PHE A 242 7.98 -17.92 11.97
C PHE A 242 9.18 -18.74 12.46
N ASP A 243 9.29 -18.98 13.77
CA ASP A 243 10.30 -19.86 14.35
C ASP A 243 10.16 -21.32 13.91
N GLN A 244 8.94 -21.85 13.79
CA GLN A 244 8.70 -23.21 13.28
C GLN A 244 9.05 -23.32 11.79
N GLN A 245 8.74 -22.28 10.99
CA GLN A 245 9.11 -22.27 9.58
C GLN A 245 10.63 -22.23 9.39
N LYS A 246 11.36 -21.49 10.23
CA LYS A 246 12.82 -21.52 10.25
C LYS A 246 13.34 -22.91 10.58
N GLU A 247 12.77 -23.58 11.58
CA GLU A 247 13.14 -24.95 11.95
C GLU A 247 12.91 -25.94 10.82
N ASP A 248 11.79 -25.83 10.10
CA ASP A 248 11.47 -26.69 8.96
C ASP A 248 12.43 -26.44 7.78
N MET A 249 12.79 -25.17 7.52
CA MET A 249 13.75 -24.79 6.49
C MET A 249 15.17 -25.26 6.83
N ILE A 250 15.60 -25.14 8.09
CA ILE A 250 16.88 -25.69 8.56
C ILE A 250 16.89 -27.19 8.32
N THR A 251 15.84 -27.89 8.71
CA THR A 251 15.71 -29.34 8.54
C THR A 251 15.77 -29.75 7.06
N TYR A 252 15.13 -28.99 6.18
CA TYR A 252 15.17 -29.21 4.73
C TYR A 252 16.58 -29.02 4.16
N VAL A 253 17.28 -27.94 4.53
CA VAL A 253 18.65 -27.68 4.08
C VAL A 253 19.61 -28.76 4.59
N GLN A 254 19.48 -29.18 5.85
CA GLN A 254 20.27 -30.26 6.43
C GLN A 254 20.09 -31.58 5.67
N THR A 255 18.85 -31.94 5.31
CA THR A 255 18.57 -33.18 4.56
C THR A 255 19.01 -33.11 3.11
N ALA A 256 18.93 -31.95 2.45
CA ALA A 256 19.35 -31.79 1.05
C ALA A 256 20.88 -31.72 0.86
N THR A 257 21.61 -31.15 1.82
CA THR A 257 23.04 -30.85 1.70
C THR A 257 23.95 -31.70 2.59
N ASN A 258 23.36 -32.49 3.49
CA ASN A 258 24.04 -33.22 4.56
C ASN A 258 24.93 -32.34 5.47
N LEU A 259 24.55 -31.07 5.64
CA LEU A 259 25.24 -30.14 6.54
C LEU A 259 24.78 -30.26 7.99
N LYS A 260 25.68 -29.92 8.91
CA LYS A 260 25.34 -29.65 10.31
C LYS A 260 24.43 -28.44 10.44
N ARG A 261 23.68 -28.43 11.54
CA ARG A 261 22.64 -27.44 11.85
C ARG A 261 23.17 -26.01 11.84
N ASP A 262 24.33 -25.80 12.45
CA ASP A 262 24.94 -24.47 12.58
C ASP A 262 25.31 -23.86 11.22
N TYR A 263 25.82 -24.69 10.30
CA TYR A 263 26.14 -24.25 8.94
C TYR A 263 24.90 -24.06 8.07
N ALA A 264 23.86 -24.88 8.26
CA ALA A 264 22.57 -24.70 7.60
C ALA A 264 21.91 -23.38 8.01
N ILE A 265 21.94 -23.04 9.31
CA ILE A 265 21.47 -21.75 9.83
C ILE A 265 22.28 -20.61 9.19
N GLN A 266 23.60 -20.71 9.15
CA GLN A 266 24.45 -19.68 8.56
C GLN A 266 24.17 -19.45 7.06
N CYS A 267 23.93 -20.52 6.29
CA CYS A 267 23.57 -20.42 4.87
C CYS A 267 22.19 -19.79 4.69
N LEU A 268 21.23 -20.15 5.53
CA LEU A 268 19.89 -19.56 5.51
C LEU A 268 19.92 -18.09 5.93
N GLU A 269 20.67 -17.71 6.96
CA GLU A 269 20.83 -16.32 7.39
C GLU A 269 21.51 -15.46 6.32
N ALA A 270 22.59 -15.96 5.71
CA ALA A 270 23.26 -15.27 4.60
C ALA A 270 22.37 -15.15 3.36
N GLY A 271 21.48 -16.13 3.15
CA GLY A 271 20.46 -16.15 2.11
C GLY A 271 19.18 -15.40 2.47
N ALA A 272 19.13 -14.68 3.59
CA ALA A 272 17.93 -13.99 4.10
C ALA A 272 16.70 -14.91 4.26
N TRP A 273 16.93 -16.16 4.65
CA TRP A 273 15.94 -17.23 4.80
C TRP A 273 15.17 -17.55 3.50
N ASP A 274 15.83 -17.42 2.36
CA ASP A 274 15.34 -17.88 1.06
C ASP A 274 16.05 -19.19 0.66
N LEU A 275 15.29 -20.26 0.40
CA LEU A 275 15.84 -21.57 0.04
C LEU A 275 16.64 -21.56 -1.28
N ASN A 276 16.23 -20.75 -2.26
CA ASN A 276 16.92 -20.68 -3.55
C ASN A 276 18.27 -19.98 -3.37
N ARG A 277 18.26 -18.86 -2.64
CA ARG A 277 19.45 -18.06 -2.40
C ARG A 277 20.43 -18.75 -1.44
N ALA A 278 19.91 -19.44 -0.43
CA ALA A 278 20.72 -20.27 0.46
C ALA A 278 21.37 -21.45 -0.31
N GLY A 279 20.67 -22.05 -1.28
CA GLY A 279 21.24 -23.09 -2.14
C GLY A 279 22.38 -22.59 -3.04
N GLU A 280 22.24 -21.39 -3.61
CA GLU A 280 23.29 -20.74 -4.39
C GLU A 280 24.52 -20.40 -3.53
N LEU A 281 24.30 -19.85 -2.34
CA LEU A 281 25.37 -19.55 -1.38
C LEU A 281 26.06 -20.81 -0.87
N PHE A 282 25.30 -21.89 -0.64
CA PHE A 282 25.86 -23.19 -0.31
C PHE A 282 26.74 -23.72 -1.44
N THR A 283 26.29 -23.66 -2.69
CA THR A 283 27.08 -24.14 -3.85
C THR A 283 28.41 -23.39 -3.98
N GLN A 284 28.41 -22.09 -3.67
CA GLN A 284 29.63 -21.26 -3.65
C GLN A 284 30.53 -21.54 -2.45
N SER A 285 29.97 -21.84 -1.28
CA SER A 285 30.73 -22.13 -0.07
C SER A 285 31.18 -23.59 0.02
N GLN A 286 30.51 -24.52 -0.67
CA GLN A 286 30.79 -25.95 -0.75
C GLN A 286 32.28 -26.29 -0.93
N PRO A 287 33.04 -25.70 -1.86
CA PRO A 287 34.47 -26.00 -2.02
C PRO A 287 35.35 -25.52 -0.86
N ASN A 288 34.85 -24.61 -0.03
CA ASN A 288 35.57 -23.99 1.09
C ASN A 288 35.10 -24.52 2.46
N LEU A 289 34.13 -25.43 2.50
CA LEU A 289 33.60 -25.96 3.75
C LEU A 289 34.52 -27.05 4.30
N PRO A 290 34.89 -26.97 5.59
CA PRO A 290 35.73 -27.98 6.22
C PRO A 290 34.97 -29.32 6.39
N PRO A 291 35.68 -30.47 6.51
CA PRO A 291 35.05 -31.79 6.60
C PRO A 291 34.12 -31.98 7.80
N ASP A 292 34.29 -31.16 8.85
CA ASP A 292 33.47 -31.15 10.06
C ASP A 292 32.14 -30.40 9.87
N ALA A 293 31.93 -29.70 8.75
CA ALA A 293 30.67 -29.03 8.43
C ALA A 293 29.56 -30.00 8.01
N TYR A 294 29.91 -31.22 7.64
CA TYR A 294 28.98 -32.28 7.23
C TYR A 294 28.63 -33.22 8.39
N ASN A 295 27.46 -33.85 8.32
CA ASN A 295 26.99 -34.90 9.24
C ASN A 295 27.37 -36.30 8.76
#